data_AF-A0A7J3WNM1-F1
#
_entry.id   AF-A0A7J3WNM1-F1
#
_cell.length_a   1.000
_cell.length_b   1.000
_cell.length_c   1.000
_cell.angle_alpha   90.00
_cell.angle_beta   90.00
_cell.angle_gamma   90.00
#
_symmetry.space_group_name_H-M   'P 1'
#
loop_
_entity.id
_entity.type
_entity.pdbx_description
1 polymer ?
#
loop_
_entity_poly.entity_id
_entity_poly.type
_entity_poly.pdbx_seq_one_letter_code
_entity_poly.pdbx_strand_id
1 'polypeptide(L)'
;MLDKAVVWTYNAVRKGVARIRGTTYAPAEAASLEPYDVTTTMRLLASLSARLLDAVNDEIYNSRVGRMCGRIFDAMLERAPAWLPTISVRGLRQEDARRLTSPFMFIVGFIAFIGLSDHGISTFAFLSITVSLFAYGIGALMGRMRLPSIGTRTGHALLVAALAGFALSPIFMHAAIIGLIPLFMFITSSRWGLPVSILVVVAGALLFRQAQWTLGLPFLAVGAVGLALTLRTPRFALILERNATTIALLLMAFGTLYWVLSIALVGKIPLLTDREGLDPTYTMRSHMLPIGTVLLISLLGLRTREGASYRKARLLAMVAIVVSAVLMALLGYRTQVLLTLLAAVLVALMWDLITITEVGLTAGAIAGVFLVMTVLRTYTTGAHVGFIESLAVRAGLTLDIYDMMAHLGGYLGFTKGQVHMATIREFATLMPGIAYSPRRYIAVFAGAGGISMTSTLLGPIAVDFGLVGSIAALGAVGFFMSRMHVHTRTTSGRRRCYATALYALTLAYLILGIETGLVDYEVLMLFGFAFLYTLYISGIRKTDNTVSREGASATS
;
A
#
# COMPACT_ATOMS: atom_id res chain seq x y z
N MET A 1 -14.43 -32.01 17.54
CA MET A 1 -14.35 -30.54 17.82
C MET A 1 -14.49 -29.69 16.56
N LEU A 2 -13.85 -30.06 15.43
CA LEU A 2 -14.01 -29.34 14.15
C LEU A 2 -15.47 -29.28 13.65
N ASP A 3 -16.25 -30.36 13.77
CA ASP A 3 -17.63 -30.39 13.25
C ASP A 3 -18.53 -29.33 13.90
N LYS A 4 -18.41 -29.14 15.23
CA LYS A 4 -19.15 -28.09 15.94
C LYS A 4 -18.75 -26.68 15.47
N ALA A 5 -17.47 -26.45 15.20
CA ALA A 5 -16.97 -25.16 14.71
C ALA A 5 -17.41 -24.88 13.27
N VAL A 6 -17.44 -25.90 12.41
CA VAL A 6 -17.92 -25.82 11.02
C VAL A 6 -19.43 -25.53 10.99
N VAL A 7 -20.22 -26.29 11.76
CA VAL A 7 -21.67 -26.08 11.90
C VAL A 7 -21.96 -24.67 12.42
N TRP A 8 -21.22 -24.23 13.44
CA TRP A 8 -21.36 -22.88 14.00
C TRP A 8 -21.04 -21.79 12.96
N THR A 9 -19.93 -21.93 12.22
CA THR A 9 -19.53 -20.97 11.18
C THR A 9 -20.54 -20.94 10.03
N TYR A 10 -21.01 -22.10 9.58
CA TYR A 10 -22.03 -22.24 8.54
C TYR A 10 -23.35 -21.56 8.96
N ASN A 11 -23.80 -21.80 10.18
CA ASN A 11 -25.00 -21.21 10.75
C ASN A 11 -24.85 -19.68 10.95
N ALA A 12 -23.68 -19.21 11.39
CA ALA A 12 -23.38 -17.78 11.50
C ALA A 12 -23.43 -17.06 10.15
N VAL A 13 -22.84 -17.66 9.10
CA VAL A 13 -22.87 -17.10 7.74
C VAL A 13 -24.29 -17.09 7.17
N ARG A 14 -25.04 -18.20 7.27
CA ARG A 14 -26.46 -18.24 6.83
C ARG A 14 -27.33 -17.23 7.55
N LYS A 15 -27.12 -17.05 8.87
CA LYS A 15 -27.80 -16.04 9.66
C LYS A 15 -27.47 -14.63 9.17
N GLY A 16 -26.20 -14.35 8.85
CA GLY A 16 -25.77 -13.09 8.25
C GLY A 16 -26.44 -12.82 6.90
N VAL A 17 -26.43 -13.80 5.99
CA VAL A 17 -27.07 -13.70 4.66
C VAL A 17 -28.58 -13.51 4.77
N ALA A 18 -29.24 -14.27 5.64
CA ALA A 18 -30.67 -14.17 5.85
C ALA A 18 -31.06 -12.78 6.38
N ARG A 19 -30.25 -12.23 7.29
CA ARG A 19 -30.42 -10.87 7.83
C ARG A 19 -30.21 -9.80 6.76
N ILE A 20 -29.24 -9.98 5.85
CA ILE A 20 -29.02 -9.07 4.71
C ILE A 20 -30.20 -9.12 3.73
N ARG A 21 -30.79 -10.30 3.50
CA ARG A 21 -31.89 -10.49 2.55
C ARG A 21 -33.29 -10.24 3.12
N GLY A 22 -33.42 -9.96 4.42
CA GLY A 22 -34.72 -9.86 5.09
C GLY A 22 -35.50 -11.19 5.11
N THR A 23 -34.83 -12.32 4.98
CA THR A 23 -35.45 -13.66 4.98
C THR A 23 -35.33 -14.34 6.34
N THR A 24 -36.24 -15.25 6.67
CA THR A 24 -36.20 -16.03 7.90
C THR A 24 -35.02 -17.02 7.91
N TYR A 25 -34.30 -17.05 9.03
CA TYR A 25 -33.17 -17.95 9.25
C TYR A 25 -33.64 -19.25 9.93
N ALA A 26 -33.38 -20.39 9.28
CA ALA A 26 -33.51 -21.71 9.88
C ALA A 26 -32.12 -22.31 10.12
N PRO A 27 -31.76 -22.64 11.38
CA PRO A 27 -30.47 -23.26 11.69
C PRO A 27 -30.40 -24.67 11.12
N ALA A 28 -29.22 -25.04 10.59
CA ALA A 28 -28.94 -26.42 10.22
C ALA A 28 -28.52 -27.21 11.47
N GLU A 29 -29.14 -28.37 11.68
CA GLU A 29 -28.78 -29.28 12.77
C GLU A 29 -27.50 -30.06 12.44
N ALA A 30 -26.70 -30.36 13.47
CA ALA A 30 -25.45 -31.10 13.30
C ALA A 30 -25.65 -32.48 12.64
N ALA A 31 -26.81 -33.12 12.82
CA ALA A 31 -27.16 -34.40 12.21
C ALA A 31 -27.43 -34.31 10.69
N SER A 32 -27.78 -33.12 10.17
CA SER A 32 -28.00 -32.90 8.73
C SER A 32 -26.71 -32.65 7.94
N LEU A 33 -25.60 -32.47 8.65
CA LEU A 33 -24.26 -32.33 8.11
C LEU A 33 -23.52 -33.63 8.46
N GLU A 34 -23.78 -34.70 7.69
CA GLU A 34 -22.94 -35.91 7.67
C GLU A 34 -21.45 -35.52 7.60
N PRO A 35 -20.50 -36.39 8.01
CA PRO A 35 -19.07 -36.07 8.03
C PRO A 35 -18.60 -35.76 6.60
N TYR A 36 -18.74 -34.50 6.22
CA TYR A 36 -18.34 -34.02 4.91
C TYR A 36 -16.83 -34.14 4.88
N ASP A 37 -16.33 -34.94 3.93
CA ASP A 37 -14.94 -34.92 3.53
C ASP A 37 -14.46 -33.46 3.49
N VAL A 38 -13.28 -33.19 4.02
CA VAL A 38 -12.67 -31.85 4.10
C VAL A 38 -12.77 -31.15 2.74
N THR A 39 -12.68 -31.90 1.64
CA THR A 39 -12.88 -31.39 0.28
C THR A 39 -14.27 -30.81 0.04
N THR A 40 -15.31 -31.46 0.53
CA THR A 40 -16.70 -31.05 0.35
C THR A 40 -17.05 -29.88 1.26
N THR A 41 -16.59 -29.88 2.50
CA THR A 41 -16.71 -28.73 3.42
C THR A 41 -16.04 -27.49 2.83
N MET A 42 -14.84 -27.64 2.26
CA MET A 42 -14.11 -26.56 1.59
C MET A 42 -14.81 -26.07 0.31
N ARG A 43 -15.40 -26.97 -0.49
CA ARG A 43 -16.23 -26.59 -1.65
C ARG A 43 -17.48 -25.82 -1.22
N LEU A 44 -18.13 -26.23 -0.13
CA LEU A 44 -19.29 -25.54 0.43
C LEU A 44 -18.93 -24.13 0.89
N LEU A 45 -17.83 -23.98 1.64
CA LEU A 45 -17.31 -22.67 2.07
C LEU A 45 -16.92 -21.78 0.88
N ALA A 46 -16.27 -22.34 -0.15
CA ALA A 46 -15.96 -21.63 -1.39
C ALA A 46 -17.24 -21.18 -2.13
N SER A 47 -18.27 -22.02 -2.17
CA SER A 47 -19.56 -21.69 -2.79
C SER A 47 -20.33 -20.61 -2.02
N LEU A 48 -20.27 -20.63 -0.68
CA LEU A 48 -20.92 -19.65 0.19
C LEU A 48 -20.22 -18.30 0.12
N SER A 49 -18.90 -18.28 0.22
CA SER A 49 -18.11 -17.05 0.04
C SER A 49 -18.33 -16.43 -1.34
N ALA A 50 -18.40 -17.26 -2.38
CA ALA A 50 -18.76 -16.83 -3.72
C ALA A 50 -20.15 -16.17 -3.78
N ARG A 51 -21.18 -16.80 -3.22
CA ARG A 51 -22.55 -16.23 -3.17
C ARG A 51 -22.63 -14.97 -2.31
N LEU A 52 -21.87 -14.91 -1.23
CA LEU A 52 -21.77 -13.72 -0.37
C LEU A 52 -21.16 -12.55 -1.14
N LEU A 53 -20.05 -12.80 -1.86
CA LEU A 53 -19.40 -11.78 -2.69
C LEU A 53 -20.31 -11.28 -3.80
N ASP A 54 -21.04 -12.19 -4.47
CA ASP A 54 -22.00 -11.83 -5.51
C ASP A 54 -23.14 -10.98 -4.92
N ALA A 55 -23.69 -11.38 -3.76
CA ALA A 55 -24.72 -10.61 -3.06
C ALA A 55 -24.24 -9.23 -2.62
N VAL A 56 -23.02 -9.11 -2.08
CA VAL A 56 -22.41 -7.83 -1.70
C VAL A 56 -22.17 -6.96 -2.94
N ASN A 57 -21.72 -7.54 -4.05
CA ASN A 57 -21.51 -6.82 -5.29
C ASN A 57 -22.80 -6.25 -5.86
N ASP A 58 -23.85 -7.07 -5.92
CA ASP A 58 -25.15 -6.65 -6.43
C ASP A 58 -25.78 -5.62 -5.49
N GLU A 59 -25.60 -5.76 -4.17
CA GLU A 59 -26.05 -4.76 -3.21
C GLU A 59 -25.32 -3.43 -3.40
N ILE A 60 -23.99 -3.42 -3.52
CA ILE A 60 -23.22 -2.18 -3.71
C ILE A 60 -23.59 -1.53 -5.05
N TYR A 61 -23.61 -2.30 -6.14
CA TYR A 61 -23.87 -1.79 -7.48
C TYR A 61 -25.30 -1.30 -7.66
N ASN A 62 -26.28 -2.08 -7.16
CA ASN A 62 -27.70 -1.73 -7.23
C ASN A 62 -28.16 -0.88 -6.05
N SER A 63 -27.28 -0.52 -5.12
CA SER A 63 -27.62 0.41 -4.05
C SER A 63 -27.99 1.78 -4.63
N ARG A 64 -28.82 2.51 -3.89
CA ARG A 64 -29.09 3.93 -4.20
C ARG A 64 -27.80 4.74 -4.25
N VAL A 65 -26.82 4.40 -3.40
CA VAL A 65 -25.52 5.06 -3.31
C VAL A 65 -24.69 4.80 -4.59
N GLY A 66 -24.56 3.56 -5.03
CA GLY A 66 -23.82 3.21 -6.25
C GLY A 66 -24.36 3.92 -7.49
N ARG A 67 -25.69 3.90 -7.68
CA ARG A 67 -26.35 4.64 -8.77
C ARG A 67 -26.21 6.16 -8.66
N MET A 68 -26.19 6.69 -7.44
CA MET A 68 -25.96 8.12 -7.20
C MET A 68 -24.52 8.52 -7.54
N CYS A 69 -23.53 7.76 -7.07
CA CYS A 69 -22.11 7.97 -7.38
C CYS A 69 -21.83 7.93 -8.89
N GLY A 70 -22.38 6.93 -9.60
CA GLY A 70 -22.27 6.86 -11.06
C GLY A 70 -22.84 8.09 -11.76
N ARG A 71 -24.07 8.49 -11.41
CA ARG A 71 -24.71 9.69 -11.95
C ARG A 71 -23.95 10.97 -11.65
N ILE A 72 -23.40 11.12 -10.44
CA ILE A 72 -22.58 12.28 -10.07
C ILE A 72 -21.34 12.32 -10.95
N PHE A 73 -20.62 11.20 -11.09
CA PHE A 73 -19.41 11.15 -11.90
C PHE A 73 -19.67 11.47 -13.37
N ASP A 74 -20.70 10.86 -13.97
CA ASP A 74 -21.05 11.12 -15.37
C ASP A 74 -21.53 12.58 -15.54
N ALA A 75 -22.34 13.11 -14.60
CA ALA A 75 -22.76 14.52 -14.61
C ALA A 75 -21.58 15.50 -14.44
N MET A 76 -20.58 15.18 -13.62
CA MET A 76 -19.36 15.98 -13.48
C MET A 76 -18.63 16.04 -14.82
N LEU A 77 -18.49 14.90 -15.51
CA LEU A 77 -17.81 14.82 -16.81
C LEU A 77 -18.59 15.51 -17.93
N GLU A 78 -19.91 15.40 -17.95
CA GLU A 78 -20.76 16.03 -18.96
C GLU A 78 -20.81 17.56 -18.79
N ARG A 79 -20.99 18.03 -17.55
CA ARG A 79 -21.12 19.47 -17.22
C ARG A 79 -19.79 20.19 -17.09
N ALA A 80 -18.67 19.48 -17.06
CA ALA A 80 -17.35 20.09 -16.99
C ALA A 80 -17.14 21.05 -18.17
N PRO A 81 -16.74 22.30 -17.91
CA PRO A 81 -16.41 23.25 -18.96
C PRO A 81 -15.21 22.79 -19.80
N ALA A 82 -15.12 23.21 -21.06
CA ALA A 82 -14.03 22.84 -21.97
C ALA A 82 -13.03 23.99 -22.26
N TRP A 83 -12.98 25.01 -21.41
CA TRP A 83 -12.25 26.27 -21.66
C TRP A 83 -10.74 26.22 -21.38
N LEU A 84 -10.21 25.14 -20.78
CA LEU A 84 -8.78 25.09 -20.46
C LEU A 84 -7.95 25.05 -21.76
N PRO A 85 -7.08 26.06 -21.99
CA PRO A 85 -6.18 26.02 -23.13
C PRO A 85 -5.20 24.87 -22.94
N THR A 86 -5.09 24.01 -23.94
CA THR A 86 -4.02 23.02 -24.01
C THR A 86 -2.74 23.77 -24.32
N ILE A 87 -1.83 23.86 -23.35
CA ILE A 87 -0.44 24.23 -23.63
C ILE A 87 0.17 23.06 -24.39
N SER A 88 -0.08 22.98 -25.71
CA SER A 88 0.54 21.97 -26.57
C SER A 88 1.97 22.40 -26.86
N VAL A 89 2.82 22.38 -25.84
CA VAL A 89 4.27 22.42 -26.08
C VAL A 89 4.63 21.06 -26.65
N ARG A 90 4.84 21.05 -27.97
CA ARG A 90 5.36 19.91 -28.73
C ARG A 90 6.77 19.63 -28.20
N GLY A 91 6.93 18.68 -27.28
CA GLY A 91 8.26 18.28 -26.83
C GLY A 91 8.30 17.66 -25.45
N LEU A 92 7.98 16.37 -25.38
CA LEU A 92 8.72 15.32 -24.65
C LEU A 92 8.02 14.01 -25.05
N ARG A 93 8.78 13.01 -25.49
CA ARG A 93 8.21 11.77 -26.04
C ARG A 93 7.54 10.99 -24.91
N GLN A 94 6.53 10.18 -25.22
CA GLN A 94 5.90 9.26 -24.26
C GLN A 94 6.94 8.34 -23.55
N GLU A 95 8.11 8.17 -24.16
CA GLU A 95 9.27 7.48 -23.59
C GLU A 95 9.87 8.17 -22.36
N ASP A 96 9.83 9.50 -22.29
CA ASP A 96 10.38 10.27 -21.16
C ASP A 96 9.47 10.16 -19.93
N ALA A 97 8.14 10.20 -20.13
CA ALA A 97 7.17 9.96 -19.06
C ALA A 97 7.33 8.54 -18.50
N ARG A 98 7.64 7.57 -19.37
CA ARG A 98 7.90 6.18 -18.96
C ARG A 98 9.18 6.02 -18.13
N ARG A 99 10.18 6.88 -18.32
CA ARG A 99 11.41 6.89 -17.50
C ARG A 99 11.14 7.52 -16.13
N LEU A 100 10.38 8.62 -16.08
CA LEU A 100 9.99 9.32 -14.85
C LEU A 100 8.99 8.54 -13.96
N THR A 101 8.30 7.54 -14.52
CA THR A 101 7.45 6.63 -13.74
C THR A 101 8.09 5.25 -13.61
N SER A 102 9.42 5.16 -13.71
CA SER A 102 10.15 3.90 -13.52
C SER A 102 10.35 3.63 -12.03
N PRO A 103 10.32 2.37 -11.56
CA PRO A 103 10.75 2.01 -10.20
C PRO A 103 12.13 2.57 -9.84
N PHE A 104 13.04 2.67 -10.81
CA PHE A 104 14.38 3.22 -10.62
C PHE A 104 14.41 4.71 -10.22
N MET A 105 13.30 5.45 -10.38
CA MET A 105 13.18 6.82 -9.88
C MET A 105 13.35 6.91 -8.36
N PHE A 106 13.03 5.85 -7.63
CA PHE A 106 13.34 5.76 -6.21
C PHE A 106 14.85 5.87 -5.95
N ILE A 107 15.68 5.14 -6.72
CA ILE A 107 17.15 5.20 -6.59
C ILE A 107 17.66 6.59 -6.94
N VAL A 108 17.16 7.18 -8.04
CA VAL A 108 17.55 8.54 -8.46
C VAL A 108 17.20 9.56 -7.38
N GLY A 109 15.99 9.48 -6.82
CA GLY A 109 15.56 10.35 -5.71
C GLY A 109 16.43 10.18 -4.47
N PHE A 110 16.84 8.95 -4.15
CA PHE A 110 17.69 8.67 -2.99
C PHE A 110 19.11 9.23 -3.18
N ILE A 111 19.70 9.06 -4.36
CA ILE A 111 21.02 9.63 -4.68
C ILE A 111 20.96 11.15 -4.65
N ALA A 112 19.92 11.76 -5.23
CA ALA A 112 19.73 13.21 -5.17
C ALA A 112 19.60 13.71 -3.73
N PHE A 113 18.91 12.97 -2.86
CA PHE A 113 18.78 13.30 -1.44
C PHE A 113 20.12 13.24 -0.70
N ILE A 114 20.94 12.21 -0.93
CA ILE A 114 22.29 12.13 -0.36
C ILE A 114 23.15 13.29 -0.86
N GLY A 115 23.07 13.63 -2.15
CA GLY A 115 23.82 14.73 -2.75
C GLY A 115 23.42 16.12 -2.26
N LEU A 116 22.24 16.26 -1.64
CA LEU A 116 21.82 17.49 -0.96
C LEU A 116 22.38 17.60 0.46
N SER A 117 22.86 16.51 1.06
CA SER A 117 23.41 16.51 2.41
C SER A 117 24.74 17.26 2.48
N ASP A 118 24.86 18.15 3.46
CA ASP A 118 26.10 18.81 3.87
C ASP A 118 26.90 18.00 4.91
N HIS A 119 26.29 16.94 5.48
CA HIS A 119 26.90 16.08 6.49
C HIS A 119 27.44 14.78 5.89
N GLY A 120 28.61 14.35 6.37
CA GLY A 120 29.24 13.09 5.99
C GLY A 120 28.63 11.92 6.75
N ILE A 121 28.12 10.93 6.02
CA ILE A 121 27.58 9.69 6.59
C ILE A 121 28.74 8.75 6.95
N SER A 122 28.67 8.00 8.05
CA SER A 122 29.66 6.97 8.34
C SER A 122 29.81 5.93 7.21
N THR A 123 30.98 5.27 7.17
CA THR A 123 31.24 4.17 6.24
C THR A 123 30.21 3.06 6.34
N PHE A 124 29.73 2.76 7.56
CA PHE A 124 28.75 1.69 7.78
C PHE A 124 27.38 2.06 7.22
N ALA A 125 26.89 3.27 7.50
CA ALA A 125 25.61 3.73 6.99
C ALA A 125 25.64 3.97 5.47
N PHE A 126 26.76 4.48 4.93
CA PHE A 126 26.97 4.57 3.48
C PHE A 126 26.93 3.20 2.80
N LEU A 127 27.62 2.19 3.35
CA LEU A 127 27.58 0.82 2.86
C LEU A 127 26.16 0.25 2.94
N SER A 128 25.48 0.47 4.06
CA SER A 128 24.11 -0.01 4.28
C SER A 128 23.13 0.54 3.25
N ILE A 129 23.18 1.84 2.99
CA ILE A 129 22.40 2.49 1.93
C ILE A 129 22.76 1.89 0.57
N THR A 130 24.04 1.83 0.24
CA THR A 130 24.52 1.43 -1.08
C THR A 130 24.12 0.00 -1.41
N VAL A 131 24.38 -0.94 -0.51
CA VAL A 131 24.03 -2.36 -0.71
C VAL A 131 22.52 -2.54 -0.76
N SER A 132 21.77 -1.82 0.07
CA SER A 132 20.31 -1.92 0.05
C SER A 132 19.69 -1.32 -1.22
N LEU A 133 20.22 -0.20 -1.74
CA LEU A 133 19.81 0.37 -3.03
C LEU A 133 20.18 -0.56 -4.20
N PHE A 134 21.34 -1.20 -4.14
CA PHE A 134 21.72 -2.23 -5.11
C PHE A 134 20.76 -3.42 -5.07
N ALA A 135 20.38 -3.88 -3.86
CA ALA A 135 19.39 -4.92 -3.69
C ALA A 135 18.02 -4.52 -4.24
N TYR A 136 17.58 -3.27 -4.04
CA TYR A 136 16.37 -2.72 -4.68
C TYR A 136 16.49 -2.80 -6.22
N GLY A 137 17.63 -2.41 -6.78
CA GLY A 137 17.91 -2.50 -8.21
C GLY A 137 17.82 -3.93 -8.74
N ILE A 138 18.45 -4.89 -8.06
CA ILE A 138 18.36 -6.32 -8.37
C ILE A 138 16.90 -6.79 -8.30
N GLY A 139 16.20 -6.48 -7.20
CA GLY A 139 14.79 -6.81 -7.04
C GLY A 139 13.95 -6.28 -8.20
N ALA A 140 14.15 -5.02 -8.57
CA ALA A 140 13.45 -4.39 -9.68
C ALA A 140 13.74 -5.07 -11.04
N LEU A 141 14.94 -5.59 -11.26
CA LEU A 141 15.28 -6.40 -12.44
C LEU A 141 14.63 -7.79 -12.37
N MET A 142 14.69 -8.44 -11.21
CA MET A 142 14.11 -9.77 -10.95
C MET A 142 12.59 -9.79 -11.01
N GLY A 143 11.93 -8.65 -10.80
CA GLY A 143 10.47 -8.48 -10.90
C GLY A 143 9.85 -8.99 -12.21
N ARG A 144 10.66 -9.29 -13.23
CA ARG A 144 10.22 -9.84 -14.53
C ARG A 144 10.21 -11.37 -14.60
N MET A 145 10.81 -12.09 -13.65
CA MET A 145 11.00 -13.54 -13.73
C MET A 145 9.77 -14.36 -13.27
N ARG A 146 9.52 -15.53 -13.85
CA ARG A 146 8.42 -16.42 -13.43
C ARG A 146 8.88 -17.34 -12.30
N LEU A 147 8.04 -17.52 -11.28
CA LEU A 147 8.29 -18.49 -10.21
C LEU A 147 8.14 -19.92 -10.76
N PRO A 148 9.08 -20.84 -10.48
CA PRO A 148 9.03 -22.22 -10.93
C PRO A 148 7.89 -22.99 -10.26
N SER A 149 7.27 -23.93 -10.98
CA SER A 149 6.27 -24.86 -10.42
C SER A 149 6.95 -26.10 -9.85
N ILE A 150 6.59 -26.47 -8.62
CA ILE A 150 7.13 -27.64 -7.92
C ILE A 150 6.13 -28.81 -8.05
N GLY A 151 6.62 -30.04 -8.22
CA GLY A 151 5.80 -31.25 -8.35
C GLY A 151 5.04 -31.66 -7.07
N THR A 152 4.10 -32.60 -7.20
CA THR A 152 3.17 -33.02 -6.12
C THR A 152 3.81 -33.85 -5.01
N ARG A 153 4.84 -34.66 -5.32
CA ARG A 153 5.57 -35.46 -4.32
C ARG A 153 6.41 -34.59 -3.39
N THR A 154 7.09 -33.58 -3.94
CA THR A 154 7.84 -32.58 -3.18
C THR A 154 6.94 -31.72 -2.30
N GLY A 155 5.67 -31.51 -2.68
CA GLY A 155 4.69 -30.81 -1.84
C GLY A 155 4.47 -31.47 -0.47
N HIS A 156 4.31 -32.79 -0.41
CA HIS A 156 4.07 -33.47 0.88
C HIS A 156 5.28 -33.35 1.82
N ALA A 157 6.50 -33.48 1.29
CA ALA A 157 7.73 -33.29 2.05
C ALA A 157 7.84 -31.86 2.62
N LEU A 158 7.45 -30.84 1.83
CA LEU A 158 7.41 -29.45 2.28
C LEU A 158 6.39 -29.24 3.41
N LEU A 159 5.21 -29.85 3.33
CA LEU A 159 4.22 -29.74 4.40
C LEU A 159 4.70 -30.39 5.71
N VAL A 160 5.33 -31.57 5.61
CA VAL A 160 5.92 -32.25 6.79
C VAL A 160 7.03 -31.40 7.40
N ALA A 161 7.90 -30.82 6.59
CA ALA A 161 8.96 -29.92 7.06
C ALA A 161 8.39 -28.67 7.76
N ALA A 162 7.30 -28.10 7.23
CA ALA A 162 6.61 -26.96 7.84
C ALA A 162 6.00 -27.32 9.21
N LEU A 163 5.32 -28.46 9.29
CA LEU A 163 4.71 -28.94 10.54
C LEU A 163 5.77 -29.29 11.58
N ALA A 164 6.89 -29.89 11.17
CA ALA A 164 8.03 -30.15 12.05
C ALA A 164 8.63 -28.85 12.61
N GLY A 165 8.83 -27.82 11.76
CA GLY A 165 9.28 -26.51 12.21
C GLY A 165 8.33 -25.86 13.22
N PHE A 166 7.02 -25.98 13.01
CA PHE A 166 6.02 -25.50 13.97
C PHE A 166 6.01 -26.30 15.28
N ALA A 167 6.08 -27.64 15.22
CA ALA A 167 6.11 -28.50 16.41
C ALA A 167 7.37 -28.28 17.27
N LEU A 168 8.49 -27.90 16.64
CA LEU A 168 9.73 -27.56 17.33
C LEU A 168 9.77 -26.14 17.88
N SER A 169 8.78 -25.29 17.55
CA SER A 169 8.74 -23.89 17.98
C SER A 169 8.76 -23.65 19.50
N PRO A 170 8.18 -24.52 20.37
CA PRO A 170 8.28 -24.35 21.81
C PRO A 170 9.72 -24.57 22.35
N ILE A 171 10.53 -25.34 21.61
CA ILE A 171 11.91 -25.68 21.98
C ILE A 171 12.88 -24.68 21.34
N PHE A 172 12.61 -24.26 20.11
CA PHE A 172 13.45 -23.35 19.35
C PHE A 172 12.58 -22.35 18.59
N MET A 173 12.45 -21.13 19.10
CA MET A 173 11.57 -20.09 18.53
C MET A 173 11.83 -19.85 17.04
N HIS A 174 13.10 -19.94 16.60
CA HIS A 174 13.47 -19.78 15.19
C HIS A 174 13.02 -20.95 14.30
N ALA A 175 12.69 -22.12 14.85
CA ALA A 175 12.17 -23.26 14.10
C ALA A 175 10.82 -22.94 13.44
N ALA A 176 9.98 -22.12 14.10
CA ALA A 176 8.72 -21.66 13.51
C ALA A 176 8.97 -20.82 12.25
N ILE A 177 9.93 -19.89 12.31
CA ILE A 177 10.29 -19.01 11.19
C ILE A 177 10.88 -19.82 10.04
N ILE A 178 11.76 -20.78 10.35
CA ILE A 178 12.32 -21.69 9.35
C ILE A 178 11.21 -22.53 8.71
N GLY A 179 10.24 -23.00 9.49
CA GLY A 179 9.06 -23.76 9.03
C GLY A 179 8.13 -22.98 8.10
N LEU A 180 8.18 -21.65 8.09
CA LEU A 180 7.39 -20.82 7.17
C LEU A 180 7.87 -20.91 5.72
N ILE A 181 9.16 -21.16 5.49
CA ILE A 181 9.72 -21.29 4.13
C ILE A 181 9.10 -22.48 3.40
N PRO A 182 9.15 -23.72 3.93
CA PRO A 182 8.53 -24.86 3.27
C PRO A 182 7.00 -24.75 3.25
N LEU A 183 6.37 -24.10 4.25
CA LEU A 183 4.94 -23.81 4.24
C LEU A 183 4.55 -22.91 3.06
N PHE A 184 5.30 -21.83 2.85
CA PHE A 184 5.09 -20.90 1.75
C PHE A 184 5.30 -21.59 0.39
N MET A 185 6.35 -22.41 0.27
CA MET A 185 6.59 -23.20 -0.93
C MET A 185 5.45 -24.21 -1.18
N PHE A 186 4.92 -24.85 -0.14
CA PHE A 186 3.77 -25.74 -0.26
C PHE A 186 2.52 -24.98 -0.74
N ILE A 187 2.21 -23.85 -0.11
CA ILE A 187 1.05 -23.03 -0.45
C ILE A 187 1.08 -22.60 -1.92
N THR A 188 2.25 -22.18 -2.40
CA THR A 188 2.38 -21.64 -3.77
C THR A 188 2.43 -22.72 -4.85
N SER A 189 2.77 -23.96 -4.51
CA SER A 189 2.93 -25.07 -5.46
C SER A 189 1.78 -26.08 -5.44
N SER A 190 1.07 -26.23 -4.33
CA SER A 190 0.10 -27.30 -4.12
C SER A 190 -1.31 -26.92 -4.57
N ARG A 191 -2.08 -27.92 -5.03
CA ARG A 191 -3.54 -27.80 -5.22
C ARG A 191 -4.29 -27.48 -3.92
N TRP A 192 -3.67 -27.78 -2.78
CA TRP A 192 -4.18 -27.48 -1.44
C TRP A 192 -3.76 -26.09 -0.95
N GLY A 193 -3.13 -25.28 -1.80
CA GLY A 193 -2.62 -23.95 -1.41
C GLY A 193 -3.69 -23.04 -0.82
N LEU A 194 -4.89 -22.97 -1.43
CA LEU A 194 -5.99 -22.14 -0.94
C LEU A 194 -6.50 -22.56 0.46
N PRO A 195 -6.92 -23.83 0.69
CA PRO A 195 -7.40 -24.24 2.01
C PRO A 195 -6.31 -24.13 3.09
N VAL A 196 -5.04 -24.42 2.75
CA VAL A 196 -3.93 -24.24 3.71
C VAL A 196 -3.66 -22.76 3.98
N SER A 197 -3.76 -21.88 2.99
CA SER A 197 -3.65 -20.42 3.23
C SER A 197 -4.71 -19.92 4.20
N ILE A 198 -5.98 -20.35 4.02
CA ILE A 198 -7.08 -19.99 4.94
C ILE A 198 -6.78 -20.50 6.36
N LEU A 199 -6.36 -21.75 6.49
CA LEU A 199 -6.02 -22.35 7.78
C LEU A 199 -4.87 -21.58 8.46
N VAL A 200 -3.84 -21.20 7.69
CA VAL A 200 -2.68 -20.46 8.18
C VAL A 200 -3.07 -19.04 8.59
N VAL A 201 -3.96 -18.35 7.87
CA VAL A 201 -4.52 -17.05 8.29
C VAL A 201 -5.29 -17.20 9.60
N VAL A 202 -6.17 -18.22 9.72
CA VAL A 202 -6.95 -18.44 10.94
C VAL A 202 -6.04 -18.78 12.13
N ALA A 203 -5.07 -19.66 11.94
CA ALA A 203 -4.09 -20.01 12.96
C ALA A 203 -3.25 -18.80 13.38
N GLY A 204 -2.78 -18.02 12.40
CA GLY A 204 -2.08 -16.76 12.64
C GLY A 204 -2.93 -15.78 13.46
N ALA A 205 -4.20 -15.60 13.10
CA ALA A 205 -5.13 -14.73 13.82
C ALA A 205 -5.40 -15.19 15.26
N LEU A 206 -5.50 -16.51 15.49
CA LEU A 206 -5.67 -17.08 16.83
C LEU A 206 -4.44 -16.88 17.70
N LEU A 207 -3.24 -17.17 17.18
CA LEU A 207 -1.96 -16.89 17.86
C LEU A 207 -1.83 -15.40 18.17
N PHE A 208 -2.18 -14.57 17.21
CA PHE A 208 -2.16 -13.13 17.33
C PHE A 208 -3.10 -12.64 18.44
N ARG A 209 -4.32 -13.19 18.54
CA ARG A 209 -5.28 -12.89 19.61
C ARG A 209 -4.79 -13.33 20.99
N GLN A 210 -3.95 -14.36 21.07
CA GLN A 210 -3.33 -14.84 22.32
C GLN A 210 -2.06 -14.06 22.69
N ALA A 211 -1.84 -12.87 22.11
CA ALA A 211 -0.66 -12.04 22.31
C ALA A 211 0.67 -12.71 21.90
N GLN A 212 0.63 -13.79 21.11
CA GLN A 212 1.82 -14.43 20.52
C GLN A 212 2.16 -13.77 19.18
N TRP A 213 2.36 -12.45 19.17
CA TRP A 213 2.49 -11.65 17.95
C TRP A 213 3.73 -12.02 17.12
N THR A 214 4.83 -12.44 17.76
CA THR A 214 6.06 -12.90 17.11
C THR A 214 5.83 -14.12 16.21
N LEU A 215 4.87 -14.98 16.56
CA LEU A 215 4.46 -16.15 15.78
C LEU A 215 3.21 -15.85 14.93
N GLY A 216 2.22 -15.14 15.47
CA GLY A 216 0.97 -14.86 14.77
C GLY A 216 1.15 -14.02 13.52
N LEU A 217 2.01 -12.99 13.56
CA LEU A 217 2.18 -12.05 12.44
C LEU A 217 2.84 -12.71 11.22
N PRO A 218 3.95 -13.47 11.34
CA PRO A 218 4.52 -14.19 10.21
C PRO A 218 3.56 -15.20 9.58
N PHE A 219 2.76 -15.91 10.39
CA PHE A 219 1.74 -16.84 9.88
C PHE A 219 0.62 -16.09 9.17
N LEU A 220 0.12 -14.98 9.74
CA LEU A 220 -0.85 -14.11 9.07
C LEU A 220 -0.32 -13.60 7.73
N ALA A 221 0.94 -13.16 7.67
CA ALA A 221 1.56 -12.68 6.45
C ALA A 221 1.68 -13.79 5.39
N VAL A 222 2.24 -14.96 5.75
CA VAL A 222 2.37 -16.11 4.83
C VAL A 222 1.00 -16.61 4.36
N GLY A 223 0.02 -16.67 5.26
CA GLY A 223 -1.35 -17.04 4.94
C GLY A 223 -2.03 -16.05 4.00
N ALA A 224 -1.89 -14.74 4.24
CA ALA A 224 -2.48 -13.70 3.40
C ALA A 224 -1.84 -13.63 2.00
N VAL A 225 -0.50 -13.72 1.94
CA VAL A 225 0.25 -13.81 0.67
C VAL A 225 -0.13 -15.07 -0.09
N GLY A 226 -0.23 -16.19 0.63
CA GLY A 226 -0.71 -17.46 0.12
C GLY A 226 -2.10 -17.37 -0.46
N LEU A 227 -3.03 -16.74 0.27
CA LEU A 227 -4.40 -16.50 -0.16
C LEU A 227 -4.42 -15.65 -1.43
N ALA A 228 -3.67 -14.54 -1.46
CA ALA A 228 -3.58 -13.67 -2.64
C ALA A 228 -3.05 -14.43 -3.87
N LEU A 229 -2.05 -15.29 -3.71
CA LEU A 229 -1.48 -16.09 -4.81
C LEU A 229 -2.38 -17.24 -5.28
N THR A 230 -3.16 -17.82 -4.38
CA THR A 230 -3.96 -19.04 -4.63
C THR A 230 -5.42 -18.73 -4.97
N LEU A 231 -5.92 -17.54 -4.62
CA LEU A 231 -7.20 -17.03 -5.07
C LEU A 231 -7.14 -16.76 -6.57
N ARG A 232 -7.51 -17.79 -7.35
CA ARG A 232 -7.59 -17.73 -8.83
C ARG A 232 -8.95 -17.24 -9.33
N THR A 233 -9.86 -16.86 -8.44
CA THR A 233 -11.20 -16.42 -8.82
C THR A 233 -11.16 -14.97 -9.30
N PRO A 234 -11.56 -14.65 -10.56
CA PRO A 234 -11.58 -13.28 -11.06
C PRO A 234 -12.70 -12.43 -10.44
N ARG A 235 -13.55 -13.03 -9.59
CA ARG A 235 -14.74 -12.38 -9.02
C ARG A 235 -14.40 -11.16 -8.19
N PHE A 236 -13.41 -11.25 -7.30
CA PHE A 236 -13.03 -10.11 -6.47
C PHE A 236 -12.51 -8.93 -7.31
N ALA A 237 -11.68 -9.19 -8.33
CA ALA A 237 -11.29 -8.17 -9.31
C ALA A 237 -12.52 -7.52 -9.98
N LEU A 238 -13.48 -8.33 -10.42
CA LEU A 238 -14.69 -7.86 -11.11
C LEU A 238 -15.56 -6.98 -10.19
N ILE A 239 -15.64 -7.30 -8.89
CA ILE A 239 -16.33 -6.45 -7.90
C ILE A 239 -15.65 -5.09 -7.77
N LEU A 240 -14.32 -5.06 -7.65
CA LEU A 240 -13.58 -3.80 -7.60
C LEU A 240 -13.78 -3.00 -8.89
N GLU A 241 -13.69 -3.64 -10.06
CA GLU A 241 -13.86 -3.00 -11.36
C GLU A 241 -15.26 -2.38 -11.54
N ARG A 242 -16.30 -3.13 -11.20
CA ARG A 242 -17.68 -2.69 -11.37
C ARG A 242 -17.98 -1.48 -10.48
N ASN A 243 -17.40 -1.43 -9.29
CA ASN A 243 -17.65 -0.42 -8.27
C ASN A 243 -16.57 0.66 -8.16
N ALA A 244 -15.64 0.76 -9.12
CA ALA A 244 -14.50 1.68 -9.02
C ALA A 244 -14.87 3.15 -8.83
N THR A 245 -15.87 3.64 -9.55
CA THR A 245 -16.39 5.00 -9.40
C THR A 245 -16.98 5.23 -8.00
N THR A 246 -17.77 4.27 -7.51
CA THR A 246 -18.35 4.31 -6.17
C THR A 246 -17.27 4.33 -5.09
N ILE A 247 -16.26 3.47 -5.22
CA ILE A 247 -15.14 3.40 -4.27
C ILE A 247 -14.35 4.71 -4.25
N ALA A 248 -14.01 5.28 -5.42
CA ALA A 248 -13.28 6.55 -5.50
C ALA A 248 -14.04 7.69 -4.82
N LEU A 249 -15.34 7.85 -5.14
CA LEU A 249 -16.16 8.91 -4.58
C LEU A 249 -16.44 8.70 -3.08
N LEU A 250 -16.62 7.46 -2.62
CA LEU A 250 -16.76 7.17 -1.20
C LEU A 250 -15.50 7.48 -0.42
N LEU A 251 -14.31 7.13 -0.93
CA LEU A 251 -13.03 7.47 -0.30
C LEU A 251 -12.86 8.98 -0.18
N MET A 252 -13.18 9.73 -1.24
CA MET A 252 -13.17 11.20 -1.19
C MET A 252 -14.19 11.76 -0.21
N ALA A 253 -15.42 11.24 -0.19
CA ALA A 253 -16.48 11.69 0.70
C ALA A 253 -16.15 11.40 2.17
N PHE A 254 -15.71 10.19 2.50
CA PHE A 254 -15.28 9.84 3.85
C PHE A 254 -14.05 10.63 4.27
N GLY A 255 -13.05 10.77 3.39
CA GLY A 255 -11.87 11.58 3.67
C GLY A 255 -12.22 13.05 3.96
N THR A 256 -13.13 13.63 3.18
CA THR A 256 -13.63 15.00 3.38
C THR A 256 -14.46 15.11 4.66
N LEU A 257 -15.31 14.12 4.97
CA LEU A 257 -16.08 14.10 6.21
C LEU A 257 -15.15 14.10 7.43
N TYR A 258 -14.14 13.23 7.45
CA TYR A 258 -13.17 13.19 8.54
C TYR A 258 -12.28 14.42 8.61
N TRP A 259 -11.98 15.03 7.46
CA TRP A 259 -11.34 16.34 7.41
C TRP A 259 -12.19 17.43 8.09
N VAL A 260 -13.49 17.50 7.76
CA VAL A 260 -14.43 18.46 8.38
C VAL A 260 -14.53 18.21 9.88
N LEU A 261 -14.69 16.95 10.30
CA LEU A 261 -14.75 16.59 11.72
C LEU A 261 -13.47 16.98 12.46
N SER A 262 -12.30 16.76 11.84
CA SER A 262 -11.01 17.13 12.42
C SER A 262 -10.92 18.63 12.69
N ILE A 263 -11.36 19.46 11.74
CA ILE A 263 -11.40 20.93 11.91
C ILE A 263 -12.48 21.35 12.91
N ALA A 264 -13.67 20.74 12.84
CA ALA A 264 -14.79 21.08 13.72
C ALA A 264 -14.47 20.80 15.20
N LEU A 265 -13.70 19.74 15.48
CA LEU A 265 -13.28 19.40 16.84
C LEU A 265 -12.23 20.35 17.41
N VAL A 266 -11.33 20.86 16.56
CA VAL A 266 -10.32 21.85 16.96
C VAL A 266 -10.92 23.26 17.04
N GLY A 267 -11.98 23.53 16.27
CA GLY A 267 -12.63 24.84 16.19
C GLY A 267 -11.79 25.93 15.52
N LYS A 268 -10.62 25.57 14.98
CA LYS A 268 -9.63 26.46 14.34
C LYS A 268 -9.03 25.75 13.12
N ILE A 269 -8.45 26.51 12.20
CA ILE A 269 -7.73 25.98 11.04
C ILE A 269 -6.26 25.72 11.44
N PRO A 270 -5.80 24.45 11.50
CA PRO A 270 -4.46 24.11 12.02
C PRO A 270 -3.28 24.65 11.19
N LEU A 271 -3.52 25.11 9.97
CA LEU A 271 -2.51 25.83 9.19
C LEU A 271 -2.29 27.27 9.70
N LEU A 272 -3.33 27.91 10.23
CA LEU A 272 -3.34 29.31 10.66
C LEU A 272 -3.11 29.46 12.17
N THR A 273 -3.17 28.37 12.93
CA THR A 273 -2.99 28.32 14.39
C THR A 273 -2.11 27.14 14.77
N ASP A 274 -1.81 26.96 16.06
CA ASP A 274 -1.07 25.78 16.52
C ASP A 274 -1.83 24.48 16.23
N ARG A 275 -1.06 23.40 16.01
CA ARG A 275 -1.58 22.05 15.69
C ARG A 275 -2.06 21.28 16.92
N GLU A 276 -1.89 21.86 18.10
CA GLU A 276 -2.24 21.22 19.36
C GLU A 276 -3.77 21.02 19.42
N GLY A 277 -4.20 19.77 19.63
CA GLY A 277 -5.62 19.40 19.72
C GLY A 277 -6.16 18.57 18.55
N LEU A 278 -5.41 18.37 17.46
CA LEU A 278 -5.80 17.45 16.38
C LEU A 278 -5.79 16.00 16.88
N ASP A 279 -6.92 15.29 16.77
CA ASP A 279 -6.96 13.85 17.02
C ASP A 279 -6.23 13.12 15.87
N PRO A 280 -5.20 12.30 16.17
CA PRO A 280 -4.51 11.50 15.17
C PRO A 280 -5.44 10.56 14.39
N THR A 281 -6.51 10.08 15.03
CA THR A 281 -7.46 9.12 14.46
C THR A 281 -8.27 9.73 13.34
N TYR A 282 -8.82 10.94 13.54
CA TYR A 282 -9.59 11.65 12.52
C TYR A 282 -8.69 12.12 11.38
N THR A 283 -7.50 12.60 11.74
CA THR A 283 -6.48 13.02 10.77
C THR A 283 -6.08 11.85 9.87
N MET A 284 -5.74 10.69 10.42
CA MET A 284 -5.39 9.49 9.65
C MET A 284 -6.52 9.07 8.71
N ARG A 285 -7.78 9.10 9.17
CA ARG A 285 -8.93 8.77 8.31
C ARG A 285 -9.18 9.79 7.22
N SER A 286 -8.80 11.05 7.41
CA SER A 286 -8.88 12.08 6.36
C SER A 286 -7.97 11.77 5.17
N HIS A 287 -6.91 10.97 5.36
CA HIS A 287 -5.97 10.58 4.30
C HIS A 287 -6.59 9.63 3.25
N MET A 288 -7.82 9.17 3.47
CA MET A 288 -8.64 8.54 2.42
C MET A 288 -8.92 9.49 1.25
N LEU A 289 -8.93 10.82 1.49
CA LEU A 289 -9.16 11.82 0.45
C LEU A 289 -8.08 11.76 -0.65
N PRO A 290 -6.76 11.88 -0.36
CA PRO A 290 -5.71 11.68 -1.34
C PRO A 290 -5.82 10.37 -2.12
N ILE A 291 -6.13 9.25 -1.45
CA ILE A 291 -6.28 7.93 -2.08
C ILE A 291 -7.45 7.95 -3.08
N GLY A 292 -8.59 8.49 -2.67
CA GLY A 292 -9.78 8.64 -3.51
C GLY A 292 -9.53 9.54 -4.72
N THR A 293 -8.82 10.66 -4.52
CA THR A 293 -8.45 11.60 -5.59
C THR A 293 -7.56 10.95 -6.64
N VAL A 294 -6.53 10.21 -6.22
CA VAL A 294 -5.64 9.51 -7.16
C VAL A 294 -6.39 8.44 -7.95
N LEU A 295 -7.32 7.72 -7.32
CA LEU A 295 -8.18 6.76 -8.01
C LEU A 295 -9.14 7.45 -9.00
N LEU A 296 -9.72 8.60 -8.63
CA LEU A 296 -10.59 9.39 -9.50
C LEU A 296 -9.83 9.85 -10.76
N ILE A 297 -8.61 10.36 -10.63
CA ILE A 297 -7.78 10.77 -11.78
C ILE A 297 -7.50 9.57 -12.69
N SER A 298 -7.23 8.40 -12.11
CA SER A 298 -7.02 7.17 -12.87
C SER A 298 -8.28 6.73 -13.64
N LEU A 299 -9.46 6.95 -13.07
CA LEU A 299 -10.75 6.68 -13.74
C LEU A 299 -11.03 7.69 -14.87
N LEU A 300 -10.75 8.97 -14.65
CA LEU A 300 -10.85 10.00 -15.70
C LEU A 300 -9.93 9.68 -16.88
N GLY A 301 -8.70 9.21 -16.60
CA GLY A 301 -7.76 8.75 -17.62
C GLY A 301 -8.25 7.52 -18.40
N LEU A 302 -8.99 6.60 -17.75
CA LEU A 302 -9.63 5.50 -18.48
C LEU A 302 -10.75 6.00 -19.39
N ARG A 303 -11.62 6.89 -18.89
CA ARG A 303 -12.75 7.42 -19.68
C ARG A 303 -12.31 8.14 -20.94
N THR A 304 -11.17 8.86 -20.91
CA THR A 304 -10.63 9.49 -22.13
C THR A 304 -10.22 8.46 -23.18
N ARG A 305 -9.70 7.30 -22.77
CA ARG A 305 -9.42 6.19 -23.69
C ARG A 305 -10.69 5.49 -24.20
N GLU A 306 -11.77 5.53 -23.42
CA GLU A 306 -13.10 5.04 -23.82
C GLU A 306 -13.85 6.03 -24.74
N GLY A 307 -13.26 7.18 -25.09
CA GLY A 307 -13.83 8.16 -26.02
C GLY A 307 -14.42 9.42 -25.37
N ALA A 308 -14.28 9.60 -24.06
CA ALA A 308 -14.70 10.84 -23.40
C ALA A 308 -13.79 12.04 -23.76
N SER A 309 -14.34 13.25 -23.65
CA SER A 309 -13.61 14.48 -23.96
C SER A 309 -12.37 14.67 -23.07
N TYR A 310 -11.19 14.66 -23.71
CA TYR A 310 -9.89 14.86 -23.04
C TYR A 310 -9.83 16.15 -22.22
N ARG A 311 -10.31 17.28 -22.78
CA ARG A 311 -10.25 18.59 -22.11
C ARG A 311 -11.04 18.60 -20.80
N LYS A 312 -12.23 17.99 -20.80
CA LYS A 312 -13.10 17.92 -19.61
C LYS A 312 -12.49 17.04 -18.52
N ALA A 313 -11.99 15.87 -18.89
CA ALA A 313 -11.32 14.96 -17.96
C ALA A 313 -10.05 15.59 -17.34
N ARG A 314 -9.27 16.32 -18.15
CA ARG A 314 -8.09 17.05 -17.69
C ARG A 314 -8.45 18.15 -16.69
N LEU A 315 -9.45 18.99 -16.99
CA LEU A 315 -9.91 20.04 -16.06
C LEU A 315 -10.35 19.43 -14.72
N LEU A 316 -11.16 18.36 -14.75
CA LEU A 316 -11.61 17.68 -13.54
C LEU A 316 -10.46 17.10 -12.73
N ALA A 317 -9.46 16.50 -13.40
CA ALA A 317 -8.26 16.01 -12.72
C ALA A 317 -7.49 17.14 -12.04
N MET A 318 -7.27 18.28 -12.73
CA MET A 318 -6.59 19.44 -12.15
C MET A 318 -7.35 20.03 -10.96
N VAL A 319 -8.67 20.19 -11.08
CA VAL A 319 -9.51 20.67 -9.97
C VAL A 319 -9.45 19.70 -8.79
N ALA A 320 -9.53 18.40 -9.02
CA ALA A 320 -9.44 17.40 -7.96
C ALA A 320 -8.08 17.45 -7.24
N ILE A 321 -6.98 17.66 -7.98
CA ILE A 321 -5.64 17.84 -7.40
C ILE A 321 -5.60 19.08 -6.52
N VAL A 322 -6.00 20.24 -7.04
CA VAL A 322 -5.93 21.52 -6.32
C VAL A 322 -6.81 21.49 -5.07
N VAL A 323 -8.06 21.05 -5.19
CA VAL A 323 -8.98 20.94 -4.05
C VAL A 323 -8.43 20.00 -2.99
N SER A 324 -7.96 18.82 -3.37
CA SER A 324 -7.41 17.87 -2.40
C SER A 324 -6.15 18.39 -1.73
N ALA A 325 -5.23 19.00 -2.49
CA ALA A 325 -4.01 19.57 -1.95
C ALA A 325 -4.30 20.73 -0.98
N VAL A 326 -5.26 21.61 -1.30
CA VAL A 326 -5.68 22.71 -0.42
C VAL A 326 -6.31 22.18 0.86
N LEU A 327 -7.23 21.23 0.77
CA LEU A 327 -7.84 20.62 1.97
C LEU A 327 -6.76 19.99 2.86
N MET A 328 -5.85 19.18 2.29
CA MET A 328 -4.76 18.59 3.06
C MET A 328 -3.80 19.65 3.64
N ALA A 329 -3.57 20.77 2.93
CA ALA A 329 -2.71 21.85 3.40
C ALA A 329 -3.32 22.58 4.61
N LEU A 330 -4.65 22.74 4.64
CA LEU A 330 -5.36 23.39 5.74
C LEU A 330 -5.22 22.64 7.08
N LEU A 331 -4.95 21.33 7.06
CA LEU A 331 -4.61 20.56 8.26
C LEU A 331 -3.16 20.79 8.75
N GLY A 332 -2.34 21.51 7.99
CA GLY A 332 -0.93 21.77 8.32
C GLY A 332 0.02 20.61 8.03
N TYR A 333 -0.42 19.49 7.45
CA TYR A 333 0.43 18.33 7.17
C TYR A 333 1.14 18.42 5.81
N ARG A 334 2.39 18.89 5.82
CA ARG A 334 3.22 19.08 4.61
C ARG A 334 3.40 17.78 3.80
N THR A 335 3.68 16.67 4.46
CA THR A 335 3.92 15.37 3.80
C THR A 335 2.70 14.88 3.04
N GLN A 336 1.50 15.11 3.56
CA GLN A 336 0.25 14.66 2.93
C GLN A 336 -0.12 15.51 1.71
N VAL A 337 0.21 16.81 1.74
CA VAL A 337 0.12 17.68 0.55
C VAL A 337 1.06 17.19 -0.53
N LEU A 338 2.33 16.96 -0.17
CA LEU A 338 3.34 16.46 -1.12
C LEU A 338 2.96 15.10 -1.70
N LEU A 339 2.39 14.20 -0.88
CA LEU A 339 1.87 12.93 -1.34
C LEU A 339 0.75 13.11 -2.36
N THR A 340 -0.24 13.95 -2.05
CA THR A 340 -1.39 14.21 -2.92
C THR A 340 -0.91 14.74 -4.27
N LEU A 341 0.01 15.71 -4.25
CA LEU A 341 0.58 16.29 -5.46
C LEU A 341 1.39 15.26 -6.26
N LEU A 342 2.35 14.58 -5.62
CA LEU A 342 3.25 13.65 -6.29
C LEU A 342 2.50 12.45 -6.88
N ALA A 343 1.64 11.80 -6.09
CA ALA A 343 0.88 10.64 -6.55
C ALA A 343 -0.11 11.00 -7.67
N ALA A 344 -0.78 12.16 -7.56
CA ALA A 344 -1.72 12.60 -8.57
C ALA A 344 -1.03 13.00 -9.89
N VAL A 345 0.12 13.68 -9.81
CA VAL A 345 0.95 14.00 -10.98
C VAL A 345 1.45 12.71 -11.65
N LEU A 346 1.93 11.74 -10.87
CA LEU A 346 2.37 10.45 -11.42
C LEU A 346 1.23 9.73 -12.17
N VAL A 347 0.03 9.64 -11.60
CA VAL A 347 -1.13 9.04 -12.30
C VAL A 347 -1.52 9.84 -13.54
N ALA A 348 -1.55 11.17 -13.44
CA ALA A 348 -1.90 12.04 -14.56
C ALA A 348 -0.89 11.90 -15.72
N LEU A 349 0.40 11.79 -15.41
CA LEU A 349 1.46 11.49 -16.40
C LEU A 349 1.28 10.10 -17.03
N MET A 350 0.96 9.07 -16.23
CA MET A 350 0.75 7.70 -16.73
C MET A 350 -0.48 7.55 -17.64
N TRP A 351 -1.46 8.45 -17.51
CA TRP A 351 -2.66 8.52 -18.35
C TRP A 351 -2.60 9.63 -19.42
N ASP A 352 -1.45 10.30 -19.59
CA ASP A 352 -1.23 11.38 -20.55
C ASP A 352 -2.19 12.59 -20.37
N LEU A 353 -2.70 12.81 -19.15
CA LEU A 353 -3.58 13.95 -18.80
C LEU A 353 -2.81 15.26 -18.57
N ILE A 354 -1.55 15.17 -18.15
CA ILE A 354 -0.62 16.28 -17.91
C ILE A 354 0.70 15.97 -18.63
N THR A 355 1.39 16.98 -19.15
CA THR A 355 2.70 16.81 -19.80
C THR A 355 3.85 17.02 -18.82
N ILE A 356 5.02 16.43 -19.09
CA ILE A 356 6.22 16.62 -18.24
C ILE A 356 6.64 18.09 -18.21
N THR A 357 6.49 18.80 -19.33
CA THR A 357 6.81 20.23 -19.41
C THR A 357 5.92 21.05 -18.48
N GLU A 358 4.62 20.73 -18.39
CA GLU A 358 3.70 21.36 -17.44
C GLU A 358 4.09 21.06 -15.99
N VAL A 359 4.50 19.82 -15.69
CA VAL A 359 5.01 19.46 -14.36
C VAL A 359 6.30 20.21 -14.02
N GLY A 360 7.25 20.28 -14.95
CA GLY A 360 8.50 21.00 -14.78
C GLY A 360 8.29 22.50 -14.62
N LEU A 361 7.38 23.09 -15.41
CA LEU A 361 7.03 24.51 -15.32
C LEU A 361 6.35 24.85 -13.99
N THR A 362 5.41 24.01 -13.55
CA THR A 362 4.70 24.23 -12.27
C THR A 362 5.62 24.00 -11.08
N ALA A 363 6.44 22.95 -11.09
CA ALA A 363 7.46 22.72 -10.07
C ALA A 363 8.50 23.85 -10.03
N GLY A 364 8.96 24.31 -11.20
CA GLY A 364 9.87 25.44 -11.34
C GLY A 364 9.26 26.75 -10.84
N ALA A 365 7.99 27.01 -11.13
CA ALA A 365 7.28 28.19 -10.62
C ALA A 365 7.15 28.16 -9.10
N ILE A 366 6.78 27.01 -8.51
CA ILE A 366 6.70 26.83 -7.06
C ILE A 366 8.10 27.03 -6.43
N ALA A 367 9.14 26.39 -6.97
CA ALA A 367 10.51 26.55 -6.50
C ALA A 367 10.97 28.01 -6.61
N GLY A 368 10.61 28.71 -7.68
CA GLY A 368 10.88 30.15 -7.87
C GLY A 368 10.21 31.00 -6.79
N VAL A 369 8.93 30.74 -6.47
CA VAL A 369 8.23 31.44 -5.38
C VAL A 369 8.89 31.16 -4.03
N PHE A 370 9.25 29.90 -3.74
CA PHE A 370 9.97 29.55 -2.50
C PHE A 370 11.35 30.20 -2.42
N LEU A 371 12.08 30.29 -3.53
CA LEU A 371 13.36 30.98 -3.62
C LEU A 371 13.19 32.46 -3.29
N VAL A 372 12.23 33.14 -3.93
CA VAL A 372 11.94 34.56 -3.69
C VAL A 372 11.53 34.79 -2.23
N MET A 373 10.68 33.93 -1.67
CA MET A 373 10.27 33.99 -0.26
C MET A 373 11.46 33.77 0.70
N THR A 374 12.38 32.86 0.36
CA THR A 374 13.57 32.60 1.18
C THR A 374 14.52 33.79 1.14
N VAL A 375 14.78 34.35 -0.04
CA VAL A 375 15.60 35.55 -0.22
C VAL A 375 15.00 36.73 0.54
N LEU A 376 13.70 36.98 0.40
CA LEU A 376 12.98 38.00 1.17
C LEU A 376 13.13 37.78 2.69
N ARG A 377 12.95 36.54 3.16
CA ARG A 377 13.12 36.20 4.57
C ARG A 377 14.54 36.47 5.06
N THR A 378 15.56 36.08 4.30
CA THR A 378 16.97 36.36 4.60
C THR A 378 17.24 37.85 4.73
N TYR A 379 16.70 38.68 3.82
CA TYR A 379 16.79 40.13 3.91
C TYR A 379 16.05 40.70 5.13
N THR A 380 14.88 40.16 5.50
CA THR A 380 14.07 40.71 6.61
C THR A 380 14.47 40.23 8.00
N THR A 381 15.01 39.01 8.14
CA THR A 381 15.34 38.42 9.45
C THR A 381 16.84 38.41 9.77
N GLY A 382 17.70 38.88 8.87
CA GLY A 382 19.15 38.90 9.06
C GLY A 382 19.79 37.50 9.17
N ALA A 383 18.99 36.43 9.09
CA ALA A 383 19.44 35.06 9.10
C ALA A 383 19.94 34.68 7.69
N HIS A 384 21.26 34.61 7.53
CA HIS A 384 21.92 34.11 6.33
C HIS A 384 21.77 32.60 6.22
N VAL A 385 20.56 32.11 5.95
CA VAL A 385 20.36 30.71 5.55
C VAL A 385 19.80 30.70 4.13
N GLY A 386 20.60 30.20 3.19
CA GLY A 386 20.17 30.04 1.80
C GLY A 386 19.09 28.97 1.66
N PHE A 387 18.31 29.01 0.56
CA PHE A 387 17.30 27.99 0.26
C PHE A 387 17.90 26.57 0.18
N ILE A 388 19.06 26.45 -0.49
CA ILE A 388 19.77 25.17 -0.62
C ILE A 388 20.31 24.73 0.74
N GLU A 389 20.84 25.64 1.54
CA GLU A 389 21.35 25.37 2.88
C GLU A 389 20.24 24.88 3.83
N SER A 390 19.05 25.49 3.77
CA SER A 390 17.87 25.00 4.51
C SER A 390 17.46 23.58 4.11
N LEU A 391 17.63 23.19 2.84
CA LEU A 391 17.35 21.84 2.37
C LEU A 391 18.46 20.88 2.77
N ALA A 392 19.72 21.33 2.70
CA ALA A 392 20.90 20.57 3.05
C ALA A 392 20.91 20.18 4.53
N VAL A 393 20.68 21.13 5.43
CA VAL A 393 20.60 20.88 6.88
C VAL A 393 19.50 19.86 7.22
N ARG A 394 18.36 19.88 6.50
CA ARG A 394 17.28 18.90 6.69
C ARG A 394 17.67 17.50 6.22
N ALA A 395 18.30 17.42 5.04
CA ALA A 395 18.80 16.16 4.52
C ALA A 395 19.90 15.59 5.43
N GLY A 396 20.83 16.44 5.86
CA GLY A 396 21.90 16.14 6.81
C GLY A 396 21.37 15.58 8.12
N LEU A 397 20.48 16.31 8.82
CA LEU A 397 19.89 15.82 10.07
C LEU A 397 19.20 14.46 9.93
N THR A 398 18.48 14.24 8.82
CA THR A 398 17.79 12.97 8.57
C THR A 398 18.79 11.82 8.36
N LEU A 399 19.90 12.10 7.69
CA LEU A 399 20.96 11.13 7.44
C LEU A 399 21.81 10.85 8.69
N ASP A 400 22.04 11.85 9.54
CA ASP A 400 22.72 11.68 10.82
C ASP A 400 21.91 10.78 11.76
N ILE A 401 20.60 11.00 11.84
CA ILE A 401 19.72 10.13 12.62
C ILE A 401 19.73 8.73 11.99
N TYR A 402 19.67 8.60 10.66
CA TYR A 402 19.81 7.30 10.01
C TYR A 402 21.14 6.61 10.36
N ASP A 403 22.25 7.35 10.40
CA ASP A 403 23.58 6.82 10.71
C ASP A 403 23.62 6.25 12.12
N MET A 404 23.07 6.99 13.09
CA MET A 404 22.93 6.50 14.46
C MET A 404 22.05 5.24 14.54
N MET A 405 20.95 5.22 13.79
CA MET A 405 20.03 4.08 13.73
C MET A 405 20.68 2.85 13.07
N ALA A 406 21.50 3.04 12.04
CA ALA A 406 22.26 1.98 11.40
C ALA A 406 23.30 1.39 12.36
N HIS A 407 24.04 2.22 13.09
CA HIS A 407 24.99 1.76 14.11
C HIS A 407 24.31 1.00 15.25
N LEU A 408 23.18 1.51 15.75
CA LEU A 408 22.42 0.85 16.80
C LEU A 408 21.89 -0.51 16.34
N GLY A 409 21.37 -0.58 15.12
CA GLY A 409 20.87 -1.82 14.53
C GLY A 409 21.95 -2.85 14.17
N GLY A 410 23.15 -2.39 13.81
CA GLY A 410 24.25 -3.23 13.35
C GLY A 410 23.85 -4.15 12.19
N TYR A 411 24.38 -5.37 12.16
CA TYR A 411 24.11 -6.31 11.07
C TYR A 411 22.75 -7.00 11.14
N LEU A 412 22.26 -7.31 12.35
CA LEU A 412 21.11 -8.18 12.58
C LEU A 412 19.88 -7.48 13.18
N GLY A 413 19.99 -6.20 13.53
CA GLY A 413 18.92 -5.41 14.15
C GLY A 413 18.91 -5.50 15.67
N PHE A 414 18.50 -4.41 16.31
CA PHE A 414 18.43 -4.25 17.76
C PHE A 414 17.03 -4.57 18.30
N THR A 415 15.98 -4.02 17.68
CA THR A 415 14.60 -4.06 18.20
C THR A 415 13.74 -5.19 17.64
N LYS A 416 14.22 -5.93 16.63
CA LYS A 416 13.60 -7.15 16.08
C LYS A 416 12.13 -6.99 15.65
N GLY A 417 11.72 -5.81 15.21
CA GLY A 417 10.38 -5.52 14.69
C GLY A 417 9.49 -4.70 15.64
N GLN A 418 9.97 -4.36 16.84
CA GLN A 418 9.21 -3.57 17.79
C GLN A 418 8.88 -2.17 17.27
N VAL A 419 9.80 -1.53 16.52
CA VAL A 419 9.56 -0.18 15.99
C VAL A 419 8.43 -0.18 14.96
N HIS A 420 8.39 -1.18 14.08
CA HIS A 420 7.26 -1.35 13.14
C HIS A 420 5.97 -1.77 13.84
N MET A 421 6.02 -2.61 14.88
CA MET A 421 4.82 -3.01 15.62
C MET A 421 4.20 -1.87 16.42
N ALA A 422 5.00 -0.89 16.84
CA ALA A 422 4.54 0.33 17.50
C ALA A 422 3.65 1.22 16.62
N THR A 423 3.56 0.96 15.31
CA THR A 423 2.60 1.63 14.41
C THR A 423 1.14 1.36 14.78
N ILE A 424 0.87 0.20 15.38
CA ILE A 424 -0.48 -0.21 15.69
C ILE A 424 -0.74 0.14 17.16
N ARG A 425 -1.56 1.16 17.37
CA ARG A 425 -1.80 1.77 18.69
C ARG A 425 -2.26 0.74 19.73
N GLU A 426 -3.12 -0.18 19.33
CA GLU A 426 -3.65 -1.25 20.17
C GLU A 426 -2.58 -2.26 20.60
N PHE A 427 -1.46 -2.35 19.86
CA PHE A 427 -0.32 -3.22 20.21
C PHE A 427 0.78 -2.44 20.93
N ALA A 428 0.90 -1.13 20.67
CA ALA A 428 1.81 -0.26 21.40
C ALA A 428 1.47 -0.18 22.90
N THR A 429 0.20 -0.38 23.29
CA THR A 429 -0.21 -0.47 24.71
C THR A 429 0.14 -1.79 25.39
N LEU A 430 0.48 -2.83 24.61
CA LEU A 430 0.91 -4.14 25.12
C LEU A 430 2.45 -4.23 25.24
N MET A 431 3.17 -3.22 24.73
CA MET A 431 4.62 -3.13 24.88
C MET A 431 4.96 -2.44 26.21
N PRO A 432 5.97 -2.93 26.96
CA PRO A 432 6.41 -2.25 28.17
C PRO A 432 6.95 -0.85 27.83
N GLY A 433 6.26 0.19 28.31
CA GLY A 433 6.61 1.60 28.08
C GLY A 433 5.42 2.47 27.71
N ILE A 434 5.65 3.76 27.49
CA ILE A 434 4.64 4.68 26.95
C ILE A 434 4.48 4.34 25.45
N ALA A 435 3.25 4.15 24.99
CA ALA A 435 2.96 3.86 23.58
C ALA A 435 3.47 5.00 22.66
N TYR A 436 4.55 4.75 21.92
CA TYR A 436 5.17 5.73 21.04
C TYR A 436 4.93 5.38 19.57
N SER A 437 4.75 6.40 18.71
CA SER A 437 4.80 6.20 17.26
C SER A 437 6.23 5.81 16.83
N PRO A 438 6.42 5.15 15.67
CA PRO A 438 7.76 4.74 15.22
C PRO A 438 8.75 5.91 15.18
N ARG A 439 8.32 7.09 14.70
CA ARG A 439 9.16 8.30 14.66
C ARG A 439 9.56 8.80 16.06
N ARG A 440 8.75 8.52 17.08
CA ARG A 440 9.06 8.84 18.47
C ARG A 440 9.98 7.79 19.08
N TYR A 441 9.89 6.51 18.68
CA TYR A 441 10.90 5.50 19.01
C TYR A 441 12.28 5.90 18.46
N ILE A 442 12.34 6.29 17.19
CA ILE A 442 13.57 6.81 16.58
C ILE A 442 14.09 8.02 17.34
N ALA A 443 13.22 8.94 17.73
CA ALA A 443 13.63 10.12 18.49
C ALA A 443 14.25 9.78 19.85
N VAL A 444 13.65 8.85 20.58
CA VAL A 444 14.17 8.36 21.87
C VAL A 444 15.53 7.70 21.68
N PHE A 445 15.68 6.85 20.67
CA PHE A 445 16.98 6.22 20.38
C PHE A 445 18.04 7.22 19.94
N ALA A 446 17.64 8.34 19.35
CA ALA A 446 18.52 9.45 19.01
C ALA A 446 18.68 10.50 20.13
N GLY A 447 18.20 10.21 21.35
CA GLY A 447 18.45 11.03 22.53
C GLY A 447 17.52 12.23 22.70
N ALA A 448 16.49 12.40 21.86
CA ALA A 448 15.50 13.47 22.02
C ALA A 448 14.20 12.92 22.64
N GLY A 449 13.98 13.24 23.92
CA GLY A 449 12.73 12.93 24.62
C GLY A 449 11.59 13.86 24.19
N GLY A 450 10.39 13.31 23.99
CA GLY A 450 9.16 14.09 23.80
C GLY A 450 8.93 14.66 22.40
N ILE A 451 9.87 14.49 21.46
CA ILE A 451 9.78 14.98 20.08
C ILE A 451 9.73 13.79 19.11
N SER A 452 9.22 13.99 17.89
CA SER A 452 9.31 13.01 16.80
C SER A 452 10.46 13.38 15.85
N MET A 453 11.30 12.40 15.49
CA MET A 453 12.42 12.59 14.57
C MET A 453 12.33 11.61 13.39
N THR A 454 12.99 11.95 12.29
CA THR A 454 12.93 11.22 11.01
C THR A 454 14.30 10.64 10.66
N SER A 455 14.36 9.37 10.27
CA SER A 455 15.62 8.62 10.04
C SER A 455 15.68 7.94 8.67
N THR A 456 15.17 8.61 7.63
CA THR A 456 14.87 8.05 6.30
C THR A 456 13.91 6.84 6.35
N LEU A 457 13.53 6.31 5.18
CA LEU A 457 12.75 5.06 5.09
C LEU A 457 13.51 3.86 5.70
N LEU A 458 14.85 3.94 5.73
CA LEU A 458 15.71 2.84 6.16
C LEU A 458 15.97 2.81 7.65
N GLY A 459 15.85 3.92 8.38
CA GLY A 459 16.18 3.97 9.80
C GLY A 459 15.37 2.98 10.65
N PRO A 460 14.04 2.95 10.54
CA PRO A 460 13.22 1.97 11.27
C PRO A 460 13.56 0.52 10.91
N ILE A 461 13.86 0.25 9.64
CA ILE A 461 14.22 -1.10 9.16
C ILE A 461 15.62 -1.50 9.67
N ALA A 462 16.57 -0.57 9.66
CA ALA A 462 17.93 -0.77 10.15
C ALA A 462 17.93 -1.06 11.65
N VAL A 463 17.12 -0.34 12.44
CA VAL A 463 17.05 -0.55 13.89
C VAL A 463 16.34 -1.85 14.23
N ASP A 464 15.28 -2.21 13.51
CA ASP A 464 14.56 -3.46 13.75
C ASP A 464 15.35 -4.69 13.27
N PHE A 465 15.93 -4.64 12.07
CA PHE A 465 16.43 -5.84 11.37
C PHE A 465 17.87 -5.71 10.85
N GLY A 466 18.53 -4.58 11.09
CA GLY A 466 19.93 -4.36 10.74
C GLY A 466 20.18 -4.20 9.25
N LEU A 467 21.45 -4.30 8.88
CA LEU A 467 21.88 -4.31 7.48
C LEU A 467 21.20 -5.42 6.68
N VAL A 468 21.16 -6.65 7.21
CA VAL A 468 20.59 -7.80 6.51
C VAL A 468 19.10 -7.59 6.22
N GLY A 469 18.37 -7.09 7.21
CA GLY A 469 16.96 -6.74 7.03
C GLY A 469 16.74 -5.60 6.04
N SER A 470 17.60 -4.58 6.05
CA SER A 470 17.53 -3.45 5.11
C SER A 470 17.70 -3.93 3.66
N ILE A 471 18.67 -4.81 3.42
CA ILE A 471 18.93 -5.45 2.12
C ILE A 471 17.71 -6.27 1.67
N ALA A 472 17.20 -7.14 2.54
CA ALA A 472 16.07 -8.00 2.24
C ALA A 472 14.79 -7.19 1.96
N ALA A 473 14.52 -6.16 2.78
CA ALA A 473 13.36 -5.30 2.65
C ALA A 473 13.40 -4.49 1.36
N LEU A 474 14.49 -3.78 1.07
CA LEU A 474 14.61 -2.99 -0.16
C LEU A 474 14.63 -3.87 -1.42
N GLY A 475 15.25 -5.05 -1.37
CA GLY A 475 15.19 -6.03 -2.45
C GLY A 475 13.76 -6.49 -2.73
N ALA A 476 12.99 -6.79 -1.69
CA ALA A 476 11.58 -7.17 -1.82
C ALA A 476 10.73 -6.01 -2.37
N VAL A 477 10.89 -4.79 -1.82
CA VAL A 477 10.19 -3.60 -2.32
C VAL A 477 10.52 -3.35 -3.78
N GLY A 478 11.78 -3.43 -4.19
CA GLY A 478 12.19 -3.27 -5.60
C GLY A 478 11.51 -4.29 -6.52
N PHE A 479 11.48 -5.56 -6.10
CA PHE A 479 10.78 -6.63 -6.81
C PHE A 479 9.28 -6.32 -6.97
N PHE A 480 8.60 -5.87 -5.90
CA PHE A 480 7.18 -5.57 -5.96
C PHE A 480 6.87 -4.32 -6.78
N MET A 481 7.66 -3.26 -6.66
CA MET A 481 7.48 -2.04 -7.46
C MET A 481 7.62 -2.32 -8.96
N SER A 482 8.57 -3.17 -9.35
CA SER A 482 8.71 -3.59 -10.75
C SER A 482 7.51 -4.42 -11.25
N ARG A 483 7.00 -5.33 -10.43
CA ARG A 483 5.77 -6.09 -10.73
C ARG A 483 4.56 -5.18 -10.92
N MET A 484 4.35 -4.25 -9.99
CA MET A 484 3.28 -3.27 -10.06
C MET A 484 3.39 -2.45 -11.35
N HIS A 485 4.58 -1.95 -11.66
CA HIS A 485 4.84 -1.19 -12.88
C HIS A 485 4.48 -1.97 -14.14
N VAL A 486 4.88 -3.24 -14.23
CA VAL A 486 4.50 -4.13 -15.35
C VAL A 486 2.98 -4.26 -15.46
N HIS A 487 2.28 -4.44 -14.33
CA HIS A 487 0.82 -4.56 -14.33
C HIS A 487 0.11 -3.29 -14.77
N THR A 488 0.66 -2.11 -14.52
CA THR A 488 0.08 -0.85 -15.04
C THR A 488 0.05 -0.80 -16.57
N ARG A 489 0.90 -1.60 -17.23
CA ARG A 489 1.04 -1.67 -18.69
C ARG A 489 0.31 -2.84 -19.31
N THR A 490 0.35 -4.00 -18.67
CA THR A 490 -0.22 -5.24 -19.25
C THR A 490 -1.69 -5.44 -18.94
N THR A 491 -2.22 -4.71 -17.96
CA THR A 491 -3.62 -4.84 -17.53
C THR A 491 -4.49 -3.91 -18.37
N SER A 492 -5.62 -4.42 -18.87
CA SER A 492 -6.61 -3.67 -19.65
C SER A 492 -7.87 -3.35 -18.85
N GLY A 493 -8.68 -2.40 -19.34
CA GLY A 493 -9.96 -2.01 -18.74
C GLY A 493 -9.84 -1.34 -17.37
N ARG A 494 -10.89 -1.47 -16.55
CA ARG A 494 -10.99 -0.85 -15.21
C ARG A 494 -9.98 -1.38 -14.19
N ARG A 495 -9.44 -2.59 -14.38
CA ARG A 495 -8.35 -3.11 -13.55
C ARG A 495 -7.10 -2.25 -13.63
N ARG A 496 -6.85 -1.66 -14.80
CA ARG A 496 -5.71 -0.76 -15.00
C ARG A 496 -5.80 0.45 -14.08
N CYS A 497 -6.99 0.95 -13.80
CA CYS A 497 -7.16 2.13 -12.95
C CYS A 497 -6.60 1.90 -11.55
N TYR A 498 -6.92 0.75 -10.94
CA TYR A 498 -6.38 0.37 -9.64
C TYR A 498 -4.89 0.09 -9.67
N ALA A 499 -4.41 -0.67 -10.67
CA ALA A 499 -2.99 -0.95 -10.81
C ALA A 499 -2.16 0.35 -10.91
N THR A 500 -2.62 1.31 -11.71
CA THR A 500 -1.96 2.62 -11.89
C THR A 500 -2.05 3.47 -10.62
N ALA A 501 -3.22 3.54 -9.98
CA ALA A 501 -3.41 4.34 -8.77
C ALA A 501 -2.56 3.82 -7.60
N LEU A 502 -2.58 2.51 -7.35
CA LEU A 502 -1.79 1.88 -6.29
C LEU A 502 -0.29 2.03 -6.54
N TYR A 503 0.16 1.84 -7.78
CA TYR A 503 1.57 2.02 -8.13
C TYR A 503 2.06 3.46 -7.92
N ALA A 504 1.27 4.44 -8.36
CA ALA A 504 1.65 5.85 -8.19
C ALA A 504 1.66 6.26 -6.72
N LEU A 505 0.70 5.79 -5.92
CA LEU A 505 0.67 6.03 -4.48
C LEU A 505 1.89 5.40 -3.79
N THR A 506 2.20 4.12 -4.04
CA THR A 506 3.35 3.46 -3.41
C THR A 506 4.67 4.10 -3.85
N LEU A 507 4.82 4.46 -5.12
CA LEU A 507 6.00 5.16 -5.60
C LEU A 507 6.15 6.55 -4.95
N ALA A 508 5.06 7.32 -4.84
CA ALA A 508 5.08 8.61 -4.17
C ALA A 508 5.47 8.49 -2.69
N TYR A 509 4.89 7.53 -1.98
CA TYR A 509 5.26 7.24 -0.60
C TYR A 509 6.72 6.80 -0.45
N LEU A 510 7.26 6.00 -1.37
CA LEU A 510 8.67 5.63 -1.36
C LEU A 510 9.58 6.84 -1.52
N ILE A 511 9.30 7.71 -2.50
CA ILE A 511 10.09 8.92 -2.76
C ILE A 511 10.03 9.86 -1.55
N LEU A 512 8.85 10.12 -0.99
CA LEU A 512 8.68 10.97 0.19
C LEU A 512 9.26 10.34 1.45
N GLY A 513 9.25 9.01 1.53
CA GLY A 513 9.79 8.25 2.65
C GLY A 513 11.29 8.42 2.83
N ILE A 514 12.02 8.83 1.78
CA ILE A 514 13.47 9.10 1.82
C ILE A 514 13.78 10.17 2.87
N GLU A 515 13.07 11.29 2.87
CA GLU A 515 13.24 12.36 3.87
C GLU A 515 12.45 12.04 5.16
N THR A 516 11.19 11.63 5.00
CA THR A 516 10.23 11.69 6.11
C THR A 516 10.13 10.41 6.95
N GLY A 517 10.81 9.32 6.56
CA GLY A 517 10.76 8.04 7.26
C GLY A 517 9.33 7.54 7.51
N LEU A 518 8.50 7.54 6.45
CA LEU A 518 7.08 7.21 6.51
C LEU A 518 6.86 5.74 6.91
N VAL A 519 6.56 5.53 8.20
CA VAL A 519 6.17 4.24 8.78
C VAL A 519 4.82 4.39 9.48
N ASP A 520 3.96 5.30 9.02
CA ASP A 520 2.63 5.45 9.61
C ASP A 520 1.76 4.24 9.25
N TYR A 521 0.84 3.85 10.15
CA TYR A 521 0.03 2.63 10.01
C TYR A 521 -0.72 2.55 8.67
N GLU A 522 -1.32 3.66 8.24
CA GLU A 522 -2.02 3.78 6.96
C GLU A 522 -1.12 3.50 5.75
N VAL A 523 0.17 3.86 5.84
CA VAL A 523 1.15 3.66 4.77
C VAL A 523 1.47 2.17 4.69
N LEU A 524 1.74 1.53 5.82
CA LEU A 524 1.97 0.08 5.88
C LEU A 524 0.76 -0.70 5.36
N MET A 525 -0.45 -0.28 5.72
CA MET A 525 -1.69 -0.88 5.21
C MET A 525 -1.85 -0.71 3.70
N LEU A 526 -1.52 0.47 3.17
CA LEU A 526 -1.55 0.73 1.73
C LEU A 526 -0.52 -0.11 0.97
N PHE A 527 0.71 -0.20 1.47
CA PHE A 527 1.76 -1.06 0.88
C PHE A 527 1.36 -2.52 0.94
N GLY A 528 0.82 -2.99 2.08
CA GLY A 528 0.31 -4.35 2.23
C GLY A 528 -0.83 -4.66 1.26
N PHE A 529 -1.82 -3.76 1.14
CA PHE A 529 -2.92 -3.90 0.19
C PHE A 529 -2.44 -3.91 -1.26
N ALA A 530 -1.57 -2.97 -1.64
CA ALA A 530 -0.99 -2.88 -2.98
C ALA A 530 -0.18 -4.13 -3.34
N PHE A 531 0.56 -4.67 -2.37
CA PHE A 531 1.31 -5.90 -2.49
C PHE A 531 0.40 -7.11 -2.71
N LEU A 532 -0.60 -7.31 -1.86
CA LEU A 532 -1.56 -8.42 -1.98
C LEU A 532 -2.35 -8.34 -3.29
N TYR A 533 -2.80 -7.14 -3.68
CA TYR A 533 -3.50 -6.93 -4.95
C TYR A 533 -2.64 -7.30 -6.17
N THR A 534 -1.35 -6.95 -6.13
CA THR A 534 -0.38 -7.29 -7.17
C THR A 534 -0.18 -8.79 -7.32
N LEU A 535 -0.10 -9.51 -6.20
CA LEU A 535 0.00 -10.97 -6.20
C LEU A 535 -1.28 -11.62 -6.73
N TYR A 536 -2.43 -11.11 -6.31
CA TYR A 536 -3.74 -11.59 -6.77
C TYR A 536 -3.92 -11.46 -8.30
N ILE A 537 -3.61 -10.30 -8.88
CA ILE A 537 -3.64 -10.13 -10.34
C ILE A 537 -2.66 -11.09 -11.04
N SER A 538 -1.47 -11.27 -10.46
CA SER A 538 -0.48 -12.19 -11.01
C SER A 538 -0.97 -13.65 -11.01
N GLY A 539 -1.74 -14.03 -9.98
CA GLY A 539 -2.37 -15.35 -9.87
C GLY A 539 -3.41 -15.60 -10.97
N ILE A 540 -4.31 -14.65 -11.20
CA ILE A 540 -5.37 -14.76 -12.24
C ILE A 540 -4.77 -14.90 -13.65
N ARG A 541 -3.74 -14.11 -13.97
CA ARG A 541 -3.16 -14.13 -15.32
C ARG A 541 -2.45 -15.46 -15.65
N LYS A 542 -2.01 -16.20 -14.63
CA LYS A 542 -1.41 -17.52 -14.83
C LYS A 542 -2.46 -18.51 -15.36
N THR A 543 -3.70 -18.44 -14.89
CA THR A 543 -4.80 -19.30 -15.33
C THR A 543 -5.28 -19.01 -16.74
N ASP A 544 -5.39 -17.74 -17.13
CA ASP A 544 -5.87 -17.38 -18.48
C ASP A 544 -4.93 -17.93 -19.58
N ASN A 545 -3.60 -17.86 -19.33
CA ASN A 545 -2.60 -18.35 -20.28
C ASN A 545 -2.47 -19.88 -20.33
N THR A 546 -2.82 -20.60 -19.26
CA THR A 546 -2.80 -22.07 -19.26
C THR A 546 -4.00 -22.63 -20.01
N VAL A 547 -5.19 -22.04 -19.82
CA VAL A 547 -6.41 -22.46 -20.53
C VAL A 547 -6.29 -22.21 -22.03
N SER A 548 -5.70 -21.08 -22.45
CA SER A 548 -5.48 -20.78 -23.87
C SER A 548 -4.47 -21.74 -24.55
N ARG A 549 -3.54 -22.31 -23.78
CA ARG A 549 -2.54 -23.28 -24.31
C ARG A 549 -3.11 -24.69 -24.42
N GLU A 550 -3.88 -25.13 -23.42
CA GLU A 550 -4.54 -26.44 -23.45
C GLU A 550 -5.64 -26.50 -24.52
N GLY A 551 -6.36 -25.39 -24.75
CA GLY A 551 -7.31 -25.27 -25.86
C GLY A 551 -6.67 -25.32 -27.25
N ALA A 552 -5.45 -24.79 -27.40
CA ALA A 552 -4.71 -24.81 -28.66
C ALA A 552 -4.08 -26.18 -28.97
N SER A 553 -3.68 -26.94 -27.95
CA SER A 553 -3.15 -28.31 -28.10
C SER A 553 -4.22 -29.38 -28.26
N ALA A 554 -5.49 -29.08 -27.93
CA ALA A 554 -6.61 -29.97 -28.17
C ALA A 554 -7.18 -29.85 -29.60
N THR A 555 -6.72 -28.83 -30.35
CA THR A 555 -7.10 -28.57 -31.75
C THR A 555 -6.00 -28.88 -32.77
N SER A 556 -4.88 -29.45 -32.32
CA SER A 556 -3.79 -30.01 -33.14
C SER A 556 -3.73 -31.51 -32.91
#